data_AF-A0AA37M857-F1
#
_entry.id   AF-A0AA37M857-F1
#
_cell.length_a   1.000
_cell.length_b   1.000
_cell.length_c   1.000
_cell.angle_alpha   90.00
_cell.angle_beta   90.00
_cell.angle_gamma   90.00
#
_symmetry.space_group_name_H-M   'P 1'
#
loop_
_entity.id
_entity.type
_entity.pdbx_description
1 polymer ?
#
loop_
_entity_poly.entity_id
_entity_poly.type
_entity_poly.pdbx_seq_one_letter_code
_entity_poly.pdbx_strand_id
1 'polypeptide(L)' 'MLGVSEAGYYAWVVRPLSARAQADEALLRCIRTIHLGSRQTYGSPRVQAELRDEGQAHSR' A
#
# COMPACT_ATOMS: atom_id res chain seq x y z
N MET A 1 -26.16 -11.81 -12.67
CA MET A 1 -25.09 -11.28 -13.55
C MET A 1 -24.46 -10.09 -12.86
N LEU A 2 -23.15 -10.09 -12.66
CA LEU A 2 -22.42 -8.91 -12.17
C LEU A 2 -22.54 -7.85 -13.27
N GLY A 3 -23.19 -6.72 -13.01
CA GLY A 3 -23.57 -5.70 -13.99
C GLY A 3 -22.41 -4.88 -14.57
N VAL A 4 -21.31 -5.54 -14.94
CA VAL A 4 -20.10 -4.92 -15.47
C VAL A 4 -19.93 -5.42 -16.90
N SER A 5 -19.75 -4.49 -17.86
CA SER A 5 -19.41 -4.88 -19.22
C SER A 5 -18.00 -5.46 -19.27
N GLU A 6 -17.79 -6.44 -20.14
CA GLU A 6 -16.47 -7.07 -20.34
C GLU A 6 -15.39 -6.02 -20.69
N ALA A 7 -15.76 -5.01 -21.49
CA ALA A 7 -14.91 -3.86 -21.78
C ALA A 7 -14.57 -3.02 -20.53
N GLY A 8 -15.48 -2.91 -19.56
CA GLY A 8 -15.23 -2.24 -18.28
C GLY A 8 -14.26 -3.00 -17.39
N TYR A 9 -14.34 -4.34 -17.39
CA TYR A 9 -13.40 -5.21 -16.68
C TYR A 9 -11.98 -5.06 -17.25
N TYR A 10 -11.81 -5.18 -18.58
CA TYR A 10 -10.50 -5.00 -19.20
C TYR A 10 -9.99 -3.56 -19.10
N ALA A 11 -10.86 -2.55 -19.21
CA ALA A 11 -10.46 -1.16 -19.00
C ALA A 11 -9.99 -0.90 -17.56
N TRP A 12 -10.51 -1.62 -16.56
CA TRP A 12 -10.01 -1.53 -15.19
C TRP A 12 -8.65 -2.22 -15.01
N VAL A 13 -8.46 -3.40 -15.60
CA VAL A 13 -7.20 -4.15 -15.54
C VAL A 13 -6.03 -3.38 -16.17
N VAL A 14 -6.29 -2.63 -17.25
CA VAL A 14 -5.25 -1.88 -17.99
C VAL A 14 -5.00 -0.48 -17.40
N ARG A 15 -5.82 0.00 -16.47
CA ARG A 15 -5.65 1.34 -15.90
C ARG A 15 -4.32 1.44 -15.16
N PRO A 16 -3.49 2.46 -15.46
CA PRO A 16 -2.28 2.69 -14.68
C PRO A 16 -2.64 2.97 -13.22
N LEU A 17 -1.73 2.58 -12.32
CA LEU A 17 -1.89 2.79 -10.89
C LEU A 17 -2.22 4.27 -10.61
N SER A 18 -3.34 4.50 -9.94
CA SER A 18 -3.71 5.85 -9.49
C SER A 18 -2.60 6.42 -8.60
N ALA A 19 -2.52 7.74 -8.47
CA ALA A 19 -1.56 8.39 -7.57
C ALA A 19 -1.65 7.83 -6.13
N ARG A 20 -2.86 7.45 -5.69
CA ARG A 20 -3.06 6.78 -4.40
C ARG A 20 -2.47 5.38 -4.37
N ALA A 21 -2.71 4.57 -5.41
CA ALA A 21 -2.15 3.22 -5.47
C ALA A 21 -0.61 3.23 -5.54
N GLN A 22 0.00 4.21 -6.19
CA GLN A 22 1.46 4.40 -6.19
C GLN A 22 1.97 4.79 -4.79
N ALA A 23 1.26 5.67 -4.09
CA ALA A 23 1.58 6.03 -2.71
C ALA A 23 1.43 4.81 -1.77
N ASP A 24 0.40 3.99 -1.96
CA ASP A 24 0.18 2.76 -1.20
C ASP A 24 1.29 1.73 -1.47
N GLU A 25 1.77 1.62 -2.71
CA GLU A 25 2.90 0.74 -3.05
C GLU A 25 4.22 1.23 -2.42
N ALA A 26 4.46 2.55 -2.41
CA ALA A 26 5.59 3.14 -1.69
C ALA A 26 5.49 2.86 -0.18
N LEU A 27 4.31 3.04 0.41
CA LEU A 27 4.04 2.75 1.81
C LEU A 27 4.29 1.27 2.14
N LEU A 28 3.80 0.35 1.30
CA LEU A 28 4.02 -1.09 1.46
C LEU A 28 5.50 -1.47 1.39
N ARG A 29 6.32 -0.76 0.59
CA ARG A 29 7.78 -0.95 0.58
C ARG A 29 8.40 -0.52 1.91
N CYS A 30 8.04 0.65 2.45
CA CYS A 30 8.53 1.09 3.76
C CYS A 30 8.12 0.12 4.89
N ILE A 31 6.84 -0.29 4.94
CA ILE A 31 6.33 -1.31 5.88
C ILE A 31 7.20 -2.57 5.83
N ARG A 32 7.49 -3.09 4.63
CA ARG A 32 8.30 -4.29 4.46
C ARG A 32 9.74 -4.10 4.92
N THR A 33 10.37 -2.98 4.57
CA THR A 33 11.74 -2.66 5.00
C THR A 33 11.84 -2.65 6.52
N ILE A 34 10.94 -1.94 7.18
CA ILE A 34 10.87 -1.86 8.65
C ILE A 34 10.61 -3.24 9.27
N HIS A 35 9.62 -3.96 8.76
CA HIS A 35 9.27 -5.27 9.29
C HIS A 35 10.43 -6.27 9.15
N LEU A 36 11.13 -6.27 8.01
CA LEU A 36 12.30 -7.11 7.78
C LEU A 36 13.51 -6.67 8.63
N GLY A 37 13.75 -5.37 8.77
CA GLY A 37 14.80 -4.82 9.65
C GLY A 37 14.60 -5.20 11.12
N SER A 38 13.34 -5.26 11.57
CA SER A 38 12.98 -5.72 12.92
C SER A 38 13.05 -7.24 13.12
N ARG A 39 13.53 -8.00 12.13
CA ARG A 39 13.50 -9.49 12.12
C ARG A 39 12.09 -10.04 12.28
N GLN A 40 11.10 -9.36 11.69
CA GLN A 40 9.68 -9.73 11.76
C GLN A 40 9.09 -9.73 13.19
N THR A 41 9.79 -9.13 14.15
CA THR A 41 9.30 -9.05 15.53
C THR A 41 8.36 -7.86 15.74
N TYR A 42 8.42 -6.85 14.88
CA TYR A 42 7.54 -5.69 14.99
C TYR A 42 6.20 -5.99 14.34
N GLY A 43 5.16 -5.98 15.18
CA GLY A 43 3.77 -5.96 14.74
C GLY A 43 3.35 -4.59 14.22
N SER A 44 2.13 -4.53 13.67
CA SER A 44 1.53 -3.33 13.05
C SER A 44 1.72 -2.02 13.86
N PRO A 45 1.55 -1.98 15.21
CA PRO A 45 1.71 -0.74 15.96
C PRO A 45 3.15 -0.18 15.94
N ARG A 46 4.17 -1.04 15.98
CA ARG A 46 5.58 -0.62 15.98
C ARG A 46 6.03 -0.20 14.59
N VAL A 47 5.61 -0.95 13.57
CA VAL A 47 5.86 -0.58 12.17
C VAL A 47 5.20 0.77 11.84
N GLN A 48 3.99 1.02 12.35
CA GLN A 48 3.32 2.31 12.18
C GLN A 48 4.06 3.46 12.89
N ALA A 49 4.64 3.21 14.07
CA ALA A 49 5.44 4.20 14.77
C ALA A 49 6.69 4.58 13.96
N GLU A 50 7.47 3.59 13.49
CA GLU A 50 8.63 3.84 12.63
C GLU A 50 8.26 4.53 11.31
N LEU A 51 7.14 4.16 10.69
CA LEU A 51 6.65 4.85 9.48
C LEU A 51 6.36 6.34 9.73
N ARG A 52 5.80 6.67 10.90
CA ARG A 52 5.55 8.06 11.28
C ARG A 52 6.87 8.80 11.54
N ASP A 53 7.84 8.15 12.16
CA ASP A 53 9.17 8.72 12.40
C ASP A 53 9.94 8.94 11.08
N GLU A 54 9.75 8.07 10.08
CA GLU A 54 10.26 8.24 8.70
C GLU A 54 9.51 9.33 7.90
N GLY A 55 8.55 10.04 8.51
CA GLY A 55 7.79 11.11 7.86
C GLY A 55 6.69 10.64 6.91
N GLN A 56 6.42 9.33 6.86
CA GLN A 56 5.31 8.74 6.09
C GLN A 56 4.01 8.86 6.91
N ALA A 57 3.51 10.10 7.04
CA ALA A 57 2.23 10.36 7.68
C ALA A 57 1.08 10.02 6.72
N HIS A 58 0.63 8.77 6.69
CA HIS A 58 -0.61 8.42 5.98
C HIS A 58 -1.83 8.82 6.82
N SER A 59 -2.74 9.61 6.26
CA SER A 59 -4.02 9.91 6.89
C SER A 59 -4.91 8.68 6.85
N ARG A 60 -5.60 8.42 7.97
CA ARG A 60 -6.53 7.31 8.19
C ARG A 60 -7.62 7.26 7.13
#